data_AF-A0A2G2FVM1-F1
#
_entry.id   AF-A0A2G2FVM1-F1
#
_cell.length_a   1.000
_cell.length_b   1.000
_cell.length_c   1.000
_cell.angle_alpha   90.00
_cell.angle_beta   90.00
_cell.angle_gamma   90.00
#
_symmetry.space_group_name_H-M   'P 1'
#
loop_
_entity.id
_entity.type
_entity.pdbx_description
1 polymer ?
#
loop_
_entity_poly.entity_id
_entity_poly.type
_entity_poly.pdbx_seq_one_letter_code
_entity_poly.pdbx_strand_id
1 'polypeptide(L)'
;MKHIILLLSLMNFLFAEPTWVHGTHEVDGHKSAVGIAQAHFPSHVQTKVALMRAKAQLFPQVILQDQENTKSKSELHENNKVKIKDKYKDKEGNLYLLVIAL
;
A
#
# COMPACT_ATOMS: atom_id res chain seq x y z
N MET A 1 -19.10 -10.34 46.83
CA MET A 1 -18.09 -10.75 45.82
C MET A 1 -18.82 -11.33 44.62
N LYS A 2 -18.82 -10.70 43.43
CA LYS A 2 -19.13 -11.29 42.09
C LYS A 2 -19.36 -10.28 40.93
N HIS A 3 -18.74 -9.09 40.94
CA HIS A 3 -18.88 -8.13 39.82
C HIS A 3 -17.54 -7.77 39.11
N ILE A 4 -16.48 -8.55 39.31
CA ILE A 4 -15.13 -8.19 38.80
C ILE A 4 -14.78 -8.94 37.48
N ILE A 5 -15.70 -9.71 36.91
CA ILE A 5 -15.46 -10.48 35.67
C ILE A 5 -16.25 -9.86 34.51
N LEU A 6 -15.99 -8.60 34.18
CA LEU A 6 -16.54 -8.02 32.94
C LEU A 6 -15.61 -6.98 32.27
N LEU A 7 -14.34 -6.90 32.70
CA LEU A 7 -13.39 -5.89 32.20
C LEU A 7 -12.17 -6.47 31.48
N LEU A 8 -12.11 -7.79 31.27
CA LEU A 8 -10.99 -8.46 30.58
C LEU A 8 -11.26 -8.78 29.10
N SER A 9 -12.47 -8.54 28.60
CA SER A 9 -12.84 -8.83 27.20
C SER A 9 -12.63 -7.66 26.23
N LEU A 10 -12.36 -6.45 26.71
CA LEU A 10 -12.26 -5.25 25.85
C LEU A 10 -10.83 -4.86 25.40
N MET A 11 -9.79 -5.57 25.84
CA MET A 11 -8.40 -5.17 25.55
C MET A 11 -7.81 -5.75 24.25
N ASN A 12 -8.56 -6.55 23.47
CA ASN A 12 -8.07 -7.16 22.22
C ASN A 12 -8.32 -6.31 20.95
N PHE A 13 -8.64 -5.01 21.07
CA PHE A 13 -9.08 -4.18 19.94
C PHE A 13 -7.99 -3.34 19.25
N LEU A 14 -6.69 -3.60 19.44
CA LEU A 14 -5.66 -2.65 18.99
C LEU A 14 -4.82 -3.02 17.77
N PHE A 15 -5.00 -4.18 17.14
CA PHE A 15 -4.22 -4.53 15.93
C PHE A 15 -5.02 -5.39 14.94
N ALA A 16 -6.27 -5.01 14.65
CA ALA A 16 -6.98 -5.61 13.53
C ALA A 16 -6.34 -5.13 12.23
N GLU A 17 -5.74 -6.04 11.47
CA GLU A 17 -5.22 -5.76 10.14
C GLU A 17 -6.34 -5.21 9.25
N PRO A 18 -6.13 -4.07 8.56
CA PRO A 18 -7.15 -3.52 7.69
C PRO A 18 -7.50 -4.50 6.57
N THR A 19 -8.79 -4.63 6.26
CA THR A 19 -9.29 -5.55 5.23
C THR A 19 -8.72 -5.28 3.85
N TRP A 20 -8.34 -4.03 3.58
CA TRP A 20 -7.74 -3.63 2.31
C TRP A 20 -6.31 -4.17 2.12
N VAL A 21 -5.62 -4.63 3.16
CA VAL A 21 -4.24 -5.15 3.06
C VAL A 21 -4.17 -6.39 2.16
N HIS A 22 -5.23 -7.19 2.16
CA HIS A 22 -5.33 -8.39 1.33
C HIS A 22 -6.16 -8.10 0.07
N GLY A 23 -5.46 -7.79 -1.03
CA GLY A 23 -6.04 -7.78 -2.38
C GLY A 23 -6.10 -6.41 -3.08
N THR A 24 -6.71 -6.42 -4.26
CA THR A 24 -6.97 -5.23 -5.08
C THR A 24 -8.44 -4.88 -4.98
N HIS A 25 -8.73 -3.66 -4.54
CA HIS A 25 -10.09 -3.18 -4.34
C HIS A 25 -10.39 -2.04 -5.31
N GLU A 26 -11.64 -1.86 -5.70
CA GLU A 26 -12.09 -0.58 -6.25
C GLU A 26 -12.40 0.34 -5.06
N VAL A 27 -11.75 1.50 -4.99
CA VAL A 27 -11.88 2.43 -3.87
C VAL A 27 -12.36 3.76 -4.43
N ASP A 28 -13.54 4.20 -4.01
CA ASP A 28 -14.18 5.43 -4.47
C ASP A 28 -14.30 5.52 -6.02
N GLY A 29 -14.58 4.40 -6.70
CA GLY A 29 -14.68 4.34 -8.17
C GLY A 29 -13.32 4.37 -8.90
N HIS A 30 -12.21 4.29 -8.16
CA HIS A 30 -10.87 4.28 -8.72
C HIS A 30 -10.22 2.91 -8.52
N LYS A 31 -9.42 2.49 -9.50
CA LYS A 31 -8.58 1.30 -9.37
C LYS A 31 -7.57 1.54 -8.25
N SER A 32 -7.53 0.63 -7.27
CA SER A 32 -6.55 0.67 -6.18
C SER A 32 -5.61 -0.52 -6.21
N ALA A 33 -4.45 -0.35 -5.58
CA ALA A 33 -3.48 -1.40 -5.36
C ALA A 33 -2.78 -1.21 -4.02
N VAL A 34 -2.25 -2.31 -3.47
CA VAL A 34 -1.53 -2.31 -2.21
C VAL A 34 -0.07 -2.60 -2.45
N GLY A 35 0.75 -1.61 -2.09
CA GLY A 35 2.19 -1.74 -2.09
C GLY A 35 2.71 -2.08 -0.70
N ILE A 36 3.61 -3.06 -0.61
CA ILE A 36 4.20 -3.51 0.65
C ILE A 36 5.70 -3.20 0.64
N ALA A 37 6.25 -2.66 1.72
CA ALA A 37 7.69 -2.57 1.95
C ALA A 37 8.06 -3.32 3.24
N GLN A 38 9.02 -4.23 3.13
CA GLN A 38 9.44 -5.08 4.25
C GLN A 38 10.19 -4.27 5.32
N ALA A 39 10.08 -4.72 6.58
CA ALA A 39 10.64 -4.04 7.75
C ALA A 39 12.15 -3.74 7.69
N HIS A 40 12.92 -4.58 6.98
CA HIS A 40 14.37 -4.40 6.83
C HIS A 40 14.77 -3.12 6.05
N PHE A 41 13.85 -2.51 5.30
CA PHE A 41 14.13 -1.23 4.66
C PHE A 41 14.10 -0.10 5.70
N PRO A 42 14.99 0.90 5.61
CA PRO A 42 14.89 2.12 6.41
C PRO A 42 13.52 2.80 6.24
N SER A 43 13.00 3.44 7.30
CA SER A 43 11.65 4.04 7.29
C SER A 43 11.42 5.05 6.15
N HIS A 44 12.44 5.84 5.81
CA HIS A 44 12.40 6.80 4.70
C HIS A 44 12.36 6.10 3.32
N VAL A 45 12.90 4.90 3.21
CA VAL A 45 12.89 4.07 1.99
C VAL A 45 11.58 3.29 1.86
N GLN A 46 11.02 2.81 2.98
CA GLN A 46 9.81 1.97 2.98
C GLN A 46 8.66 2.60 2.19
N THR A 47 8.40 3.90 2.39
CA THR A 47 7.31 4.61 1.68
C THR A 47 7.53 4.59 0.16
N LYS A 48 8.77 4.81 -0.29
CA LYS A 48 9.12 4.81 -1.72
C LYS A 48 8.97 3.41 -2.32
N VAL A 49 9.44 2.38 -1.62
CA VAL A 49 9.35 0.98 -2.07
C VAL A 49 7.90 0.52 -2.14
N ALA A 50 7.11 0.78 -1.11
CA ALA A 50 5.68 0.44 -1.09
C ALA A 50 4.95 1.17 -2.23
N LEU A 51 5.16 2.48 -2.39
CA LEU A 51 4.53 3.25 -3.47
C LEU A 51 4.92 2.73 -4.86
N MET A 52 6.19 2.40 -5.08
CA MET A 52 6.66 1.82 -6.35
C MET A 52 5.98 0.49 -6.64
N ARG A 53 5.85 -0.39 -5.65
CA ARG A 53 5.17 -1.69 -5.79
C ARG A 53 3.67 -1.52 -6.08
N ALA A 54 3.00 -0.58 -5.41
CA ALA A 54 1.61 -0.26 -5.71
C ALA A 54 1.44 0.27 -7.15
N LYS A 55 2.32 1.17 -7.58
CA LYS A 55 2.32 1.69 -8.96
C LYS A 55 2.54 0.59 -9.99
N ALA A 56 3.45 -0.35 -9.72
CA ALA A 56 3.70 -1.49 -10.60
C ALA A 56 2.46 -2.35 -10.83
N GLN A 57 1.63 -2.51 -9.79
CA GLN A 57 0.37 -3.24 -9.88
C GLN A 57 -0.72 -2.42 -10.60
N LEU A 58 -0.77 -1.10 -10.40
CA LEU A 58 -1.74 -0.24 -11.08
C LEU A 58 -1.47 -0.12 -12.57
N PHE A 59 -0.20 0.05 -12.96
CA PHE A 59 0.25 0.35 -14.32
C PHE A 59 1.34 -0.65 -14.79
N PRO A 60 1.01 -1.93 -14.99
CA PRO A 60 1.98 -2.96 -15.38
C PRO A 60 2.65 -2.65 -16.74
N GLN A 61 1.98 -1.89 -17.61
CA GLN A 61 2.43 -1.55 -18.95
C GLN A 61 3.65 -0.59 -18.95
N VAL A 62 3.82 0.20 -17.88
CA VAL A 62 4.88 1.20 -17.76
C VAL A 62 6.24 0.53 -17.47
N ILE A 63 6.23 -0.62 -16.80
CA ILE A 63 7.46 -1.34 -16.44
C ILE A 63 8.01 -2.13 -17.64
N LEU A 64 7.13 -2.59 -18.53
CA LEU A 64 7.52 -3.37 -19.71
C LEU A 64 8.13 -2.50 -20.81
N GLN A 65 7.70 -1.23 -20.97
CA GLN A 65 8.27 -0.34 -21.99
C GLN A 65 9.67 0.18 -21.65
N ASP A 66 10.04 0.21 -20.37
CA ASP A 66 11.36 0.67 -19.92
C ASP A 66 12.49 -0.35 -20.16
N GLN A 67 12.15 -1.62 -20.46
CA GLN A 67 13.15 -2.65 -20.79
C GLN A 67 13.41 -2.82 -22.28
N GLU A 68 12.52 -2.35 -23.17
CA GLU A 68 12.65 -2.58 -24.62
C GLU A 68 13.09 -1.36 -25.44
N ASN A 69 13.13 -0.14 -24.90
CA ASN A 69 13.42 1.02 -25.75
C ASN A 69 14.27 2.11 -25.08
N THR A 70 15.59 1.89 -25.11
CA THR A 70 16.62 2.92 -24.94
C THR A 70 16.61 3.88 -26.13
N LYS A 71 15.53 4.67 -26.34
CA LYS A 71 15.58 5.86 -27.24
C LYS A 71 14.38 6.81 -27.29
N SER A 72 13.36 6.68 -26.44
CA SER A 72 12.25 7.66 -26.47
C SER A 72 11.69 7.94 -25.08
N LYS A 73 12.44 8.65 -24.24
CA LYS A 73 12.00 9.10 -22.91
C LYS A 73 11.94 10.62 -22.88
N SER A 74 10.88 11.21 -23.41
CA SER A 74 10.55 12.61 -23.08
C SER A 74 9.05 12.95 -23.04
N GLU A 75 8.12 12.06 -23.40
CA GLU A 75 6.70 12.51 -23.53
C GLU A 75 5.66 11.65 -22.79
N LEU A 76 6.05 10.68 -21.96
CA LEU A 76 5.07 9.78 -21.29
C LEU A 76 5.06 9.84 -19.75
N HIS A 77 5.49 10.94 -19.14
CA HIS A 77 5.58 11.04 -17.68
C HIS A 77 4.38 11.69 -16.97
N GLU A 78 3.36 12.18 -17.68
CA GLU A 78 2.28 12.98 -17.06
C GLU A 78 1.03 12.22 -16.58
N ASN A 79 0.77 10.98 -17.02
CA ASN A 79 -0.52 10.31 -16.79
C ASN A 79 -0.56 9.24 -15.69
N ASN A 80 0.54 8.98 -14.96
CA ASN A 80 0.53 8.00 -13.86
C ASN A 80 0.36 8.69 -12.49
N LYS A 81 -0.62 9.60 -12.39
CA LYS A 81 -0.95 10.26 -11.13
C LYS A 81 -1.60 9.25 -10.21
N VAL A 82 -1.09 9.17 -8.99
CA VAL A 82 -1.64 8.32 -7.94
C VAL A 82 -1.72 9.07 -6.63
N LYS A 83 -2.63 8.65 -5.77
CA LYS A 83 -2.77 9.18 -4.41
C LYS A 83 -2.66 8.04 -3.41
N ILE A 84 -1.92 8.28 -2.33
CA ILE A 84 -1.94 7.38 -1.16
C ILE A 84 -3.24 7.65 -0.43
N LYS A 85 -4.11 6.63 -0.34
CA LYS A 85 -5.39 6.69 0.35
C LYS A 85 -5.22 6.37 1.83
N ASP A 86 -4.54 5.25 2.12
CA ASP A 86 -4.33 4.76 3.48
C ASP A 86 -2.94 4.16 3.67
N LYS A 87 -2.54 4.07 4.94
CA LYS A 87 -1.25 3.56 5.38
C LYS A 87 -1.43 2.66 6.60
N TYR A 88 -0.80 1.50 6.58
CA TYR A 88 -0.80 0.55 7.69
C TYR A 88 0.61 0.02 7.92
N LYS A 89 0.99 -0.18 9.18
CA LYS A 89 2.23 -0.83 9.56
C LYS A 89 1.90 -1.99 10.49
N ASP A 90 2.33 -3.20 10.12
CA ASP A 90 2.10 -4.39 10.93
C ASP A 90 3.06 -4.45 12.13
N LYS A 91 2.88 -5.48 12.96
CA LYS A 91 3.70 -5.71 14.16
C LYS A 91 5.15 -6.12 13.82
N GLU A 92 5.37 -6.70 12.64
CA GLU A 92 6.69 -7.04 12.09
C GLU A 92 7.43 -5.81 11.57
N GLY A 93 6.72 -4.69 11.36
CA GLY A 93 7.24 -3.43 10.89
C GLY A 93 7.23 -3.26 9.37
N ASN A 94 6.53 -4.14 8.64
CA ASN A 94 6.26 -3.97 7.22
C ASN A 94 5.26 -2.84 7.01
N LEU A 95 5.49 -2.04 5.97
CA LEU A 95 4.67 -0.91 5.61
C LEU A 95 3.78 -1.25 4.42
N TYR A 96 2.48 -1.05 4.57
CA TYR A 96 1.45 -1.23 3.55
C TYR A 96 0.89 0.14 3.15
N LEU A 97 0.80 0.39 1.85
CA LEU A 97 0.18 1.60 1.30
C LEU A 97 -0.94 1.21 0.35
N LEU A 98 -2.15 1.67 0.64
CA LEU A 98 -3.27 1.65 -0.30
C LEU A 98 -3.15 2.86 -1.21
N VAL A 99 -3.05 2.61 -2.52
CA VAL A 99 -2.82 3.63 -3.53
C VAL A 99 -3.92 3.57 -4.58
N ILE A 100 -4.50 4.72 -4.91
CA ILE A 100 -5.52 4.85 -5.97
C ILE A 100 -4.92 5.57 -7.18
N ALA A 101 -5.30 5.13 -8.39
CA ALA A 101 -5.05 5.87 -9.63
C ALA A 101 -5.95 7.10 -9.69
N LEU A 102 -5.45 8.21 -10.27
CA LEU A 102 -6.19 9.46 -10.50
C LEU A 102 -6.33 9.75 -12.00
#